data_AF-A0A327XPL5-F1
#
_entry.id   AF-A0A327XPL5-F1
#
_cell.length_a   1.000
_cell.length_b   1.000
_cell.length_c   1.000
_cell.angle_alpha   90.00
_cell.angle_beta   90.00
_cell.angle_gamma   90.00
#
_symmetry.space_group_name_H-M   'P 1'
#
loop_
_entity.id
_entity.type
_entity.pdbx_description
1 polymer ?
#
loop_
_entity_poly.entity_id
_entity_poly.type
_entity_poly.pdbx_seq_one_letter_code
_entity_poly.pdbx_strand_id
1 'polypeptide(L)' 'MPTVEVCRRHGLSTATFYELKAKYGGMEVSEAARLKALEDENAKLKRLLADTMLDNVVLKDLLGKS' A
#
# COMPACT_ATOMS: atom_id res chain seq x y z
N MET A 1 -1.80 9.50 -27.90
CA MET A 1 -2.52 8.20 -27.91
C MET A 1 -3.86 8.39 -27.21
N PRO A 2 -4.99 8.01 -27.81
CA PRO A 2 -6.30 8.08 -27.16
C PRO A 2 -6.35 7.20 -25.90
N THR A 3 -7.05 7.64 -24.86
CA THR A 3 -7.17 6.89 -23.58
C THR A 3 -7.63 5.44 -23.78
N VAL A 4 -8.57 5.21 -24.72
CA VAL A 4 -9.09 3.87 -25.05
C VAL A 4 -7.99 2.94 -25.58
N GLU A 5 -7.04 3.46 -26.34
CA GLU A 5 -5.93 2.67 -26.87
C GLU A 5 -4.90 2.33 -25.77
N VAL A 6 -4.62 3.28 -24.88
CA VAL A 6 -3.80 3.05 -23.68
C VAL A 6 -4.44 1.96 -22.81
N CYS A 7 -5.73 2.09 -22.53
CA CYS A 7 -6.50 1.12 -21.76
C CYS A 7 -6.43 -0.28 -22.39
N ARG A 8 -6.68 -0.41 -23.70
CA ARG A 8 -6.61 -1.69 -24.42
C ARG A 8 -5.22 -2.30 -24.39
N ARG A 9 -4.16 -1.48 -24.56
CA ARG A 9 -2.77 -1.94 -24.55
C ARG A 9 -2.35 -2.50 -23.19
N HIS A 10 -2.84 -1.90 -22.11
CA HIS A 10 -2.46 -2.26 -20.74
C HIS A 10 -3.51 -3.12 -20.02
N GLY A 11 -4.55 -3.57 -20.71
CA GLY A 11 -5.63 -4.38 -20.11
C GLY A 11 -6.41 -3.65 -19.01
N LEU A 12 -6.46 -2.31 -19.07
CA LEU A 12 -7.15 -1.48 -18.08
C LEU A 12 -8.54 -1.13 -18.58
N SER A 13 -9.49 -1.02 -17.65
CA SER A 13 -10.74 -0.33 -17.93
C SER A 13 -10.50 1.19 -17.97
N THR A 14 -11.35 1.92 -18.69
CA THR A 14 -11.30 3.40 -18.70
C THR A 14 -11.52 3.99 -17.31
N ALA A 15 -12.38 3.37 -16.50
CA ALA A 15 -12.62 3.77 -15.12
C ALA A 15 -11.34 3.65 -14.27
N THR A 16 -10.68 2.48 -14.30
CA THR A 16 -9.41 2.24 -13.60
C THR A 16 -8.33 3.21 -14.04
N PHE A 17 -8.24 3.51 -15.34
CA PHE A 17 -7.28 4.50 -15.83
C PHE A 17 -7.49 5.88 -15.20
N TYR A 18 -8.74 6.36 -15.11
CA TYR A 18 -9.02 7.66 -14.52
C TYR A 18 -8.85 7.67 -12.99
N GLU A 19 -9.11 6.56 -12.30
CA GLU A 19 -8.78 6.42 -10.87
C GLU A 19 -7.28 6.55 -10.64
N LEU A 20 -6.47 5.83 -11.43
CA LEU A 20 -5.01 5.93 -11.36
C LEU A 20 -4.52 7.33 -11.74
N LYS A 21 -5.13 7.96 -12.74
CA LYS A 21 -4.80 9.33 -13.14
C LYS A 21 -5.17 10.34 -12.05
N ALA A 22 -6.28 10.16 -11.34
CA ALA A 22 -6.65 11.02 -10.22
C ALA A 22 -5.67 10.85 -9.03
N LYS A 23 -5.22 9.62 -8.77
CA LYS A 23 -4.28 9.33 -7.67
C LYS A 23 -2.83 9.74 -7.97
N TYR A 24 -2.35 9.54 -9.21
CA TYR A 24 -0.93 9.66 -9.55
C TYR A 24 -0.64 10.62 -10.71
N GLY A 25 -1.64 11.13 -11.41
CA GLY A 25 -1.45 11.85 -12.69
C GLY A 25 -0.76 13.21 -12.60
N GLY A 26 -0.57 13.75 -11.40
CA GLY A 26 0.21 14.97 -11.15
C GLY A 26 1.56 14.72 -10.46
N MET A 27 1.96 13.46 -10.29
CA MET A 27 3.22 13.09 -9.64
C MET A 27 4.31 12.85 -10.69
N GLU A 28 5.54 13.25 -10.37
CA GLU A 28 6.71 12.77 -11.09
C GLU A 28 6.92 11.27 -10.84
N VAL A 29 7.57 10.60 -11.79
CA VAL A 29 7.84 9.15 -11.68
C VAL A 29 8.66 8.82 -10.43
N SER A 30 9.61 9.70 -10.07
CA SER A 30 10.43 9.56 -8.86
C SER A 30 9.60 9.71 -7.58
N GLU A 31 8.61 10.59 -7.57
CA GLU A 31 7.68 10.77 -6.46
C GLU A 31 6.77 9.55 -6.29
N ALA A 32 6.20 9.04 -7.39
CA ALA A 32 5.39 7.83 -7.37
C ALA A 32 6.20 6.60 -6.90
N ALA A 33 7.45 6.47 -7.34
CA ALA A 33 8.34 5.39 -6.88
C ALA A 33 8.66 5.49 -5.39
N ARG A 34 8.94 6.71 -4.89
CA ARG A 34 9.17 6.95 -3.46
C ARG A 34 7.91 6.67 -2.63
N LEU A 35 6.74 7.08 -3.11
CA LEU A 35 5.46 6.81 -2.45
C LEU A 35 5.25 5.30 -2.27
N LYS A 36 5.46 4.51 -3.34
CA LYS A 36 5.36 3.06 -3.27
C LYS A 36 6.31 2.46 -2.23
N ALA A 37 7.57 2.88 -2.21
CA ALA A 37 8.55 2.38 -1.23
C ALA A 37 8.13 2.70 0.21
N LEU A 38 7.55 3.88 0.46
CA LEU A 38 7.02 4.24 1.78
C LEU A 38 5.75 3.45 2.13
N GLU A 39 4.85 3.18 1.18
CA GLU A 39 3.68 2.33 1.39
C GLU A 39 4.11 0.90 1.77
N ASP A 40 5.11 0.34 1.07
CA ASP A 40 5.65 -1.00 1.33
C ASP A 40 6.31 -1.10 2.72
N GLU A 41 7.16 -0.14 3.08
CA GLU A 41 7.81 -0.13 4.40
C GLU A 41 6.78 0.08 5.53
N ASN A 42 5.79 0.96 5.34
CA ASN A 42 4.72 1.17 6.31
C ASN A 42 3.88 -0.11 6.52
N ALA A 43 3.59 -0.85 5.44
CA ALA A 43 2.88 -2.13 5.55
C ALA A 43 3.70 -3.16 6.35
N LYS A 44 5.01 -3.24 6.12
CA LYS A 44 5.92 -4.09 6.89
C LYS A 44 5.99 -3.69 8.36
N LEU A 45 6.14 -2.39 8.65
CA LEU A 45 6.20 -1.87 10.01
C LEU A 45 4.90 -2.15 10.78
N LYS A 46 3.75 -1.95 10.15
CA LYS A 46 2.44 -2.27 10.75
C LYS A 46 2.30 -3.76 11.09
N ARG A 47 2.80 -4.66 10.24
CA ARG A 47 2.82 -6.10 10.53
C ARG A 47 3.70 -6.42 11.74
N LEU A 48 4.95 -5.96 11.73
CA LEU A 48 5.88 -6.20 12.83
C LEU A 48 5.35 -5.65 14.17
N LEU A 49 4.72 -4.47 14.13
CA LEU A 49 4.09 -3.88 15.30
C LEU A 49 2.93 -4.76 15.79
N ALA A 50 2.05 -5.22 14.90
CA ALA A 50 0.93 -6.09 15.27
C ALA A 50 1.43 -7.41 15.91
N ASP A 51 2.45 -8.03 15.32
CA ASP A 51 3.05 -9.26 15.85
C ASP A 51 3.64 -9.03 17.26
N THR A 52 4.41 -7.94 17.42
CA THR A 52 5.01 -7.58 18.73
C THR A 52 3.94 -7.26 19.77
N MET A 53 2.87 -6.57 19.39
CA MET A 53 1.75 -6.26 20.29
C MET A 53 1.02 -7.53 20.72
N LEU A 54 0.84 -8.49 19.81
CA LEU A 54 0.25 -9.79 20.13
C LEU A 54 1.11 -10.56 21.13
N ASP A 55 2.42 -10.64 20.90
CA ASP A 55 3.36 -11.27 21.84
C ASP A 55 3.32 -10.60 23.22
N ASN A 56 3.25 -9.27 23.25
CA ASN A 56 3.17 -8.52 24.52
C ASN A 56 1.91 -8.86 25.32
N VAL A 57 0.77 -9.00 24.64
CA VAL A 57 -0.51 -9.40 25.26
C VAL A 57 -0.37 -10.81 25.85
N VAL A 58 0.14 -11.77 25.06
CA VAL A 58 0.34 -13.15 25.53
C VAL A 58 1.26 -13.20 26.75
N LEU A 59 2.38 -12.47 26.73
CA LEU A 59 3.32 -12.43 27.86
C LEU A 59 2.68 -11.86 29.12
N LYS A 60 1.90 -10.77 29.00
CA LYS A 60 1.19 -10.17 30.14
C LYS A 60 0.12 -11.12 30.70
N ASP A 61 -0.62 -11.80 29.85
CA ASP A 61 -1.64 -12.77 30.27
C ASP A 61 -1.03 -13.97 31.02
N LEU A 62 0.18 -14.41 30.64
CA LEU A 62 0.90 -15.45 31.36
C LEU A 62 1.40 -14.98 32.73
N LEU A 63 1.93 -13.75 32.81
CA LEU A 63 2.43 -13.17 34.07
C LEU A 63 1.31 -12.78 35.05
N GLY A 64 0.10 -12.49 34.55
CA GLY A 64 -1.06 -12.17 35.38
C GLY A 64 -1.80 -13.39 35.95
N LYS A 65 -1.41 -14.61 35.57
CA LYS A 65 -2.02 -15.88 36.01
C LYS A 65 -1.32 -16.55 37.20
N SER A 66 -0.41 -15.85 37.88
CA SER A 66 0.25 -16.31 39.10
C SER A 66 -0.31 -15.63 40.35
#